data_AF-A0A7T4YC18-F1
#
_entry.id   AF-A0A7T4YC18-F1
#
_cell.length_a   1.000
_cell.length_b   1.000
_cell.length_c   1.000
_cell.angle_alpha   90.00
_cell.angle_beta   90.00
_cell.angle_gamma   90.00
#
_symmetry.space_group_name_H-M   'P 1'
#
loop_
_entity.id
_entity.type
_entity.pdbx_description
1 polymer ?
#
loop_
_entity_poly.entity_id
_entity_poly.type
_entity_poly.pdbx_seq_one_letter_code
_entity_poly.pdbx_strand_id
1 'polypeptide(L)'
;MLRALKRRRRGHAIAGNDYLDAMEGIVAAWCAYDERDLPGALAVLQALAQNQPSATLVQAHPHVRFEWHNLAALIQRSNALAAAPHDAATAGALAEQAATHFDQALAAAFESNVSDAAQHVAANIGMALWLFGEAGIGWSGALRDGEAERAIQWIGLSEWLGRGAGNRHPSAWNAIYLMRIARGACHTAPRPTLAEFQATAPIGVAALRQLAGPFADAFTGPPGRTAGTRSPPGAWRNHSAASASIRCCSRAACGSNWPGIPRMPGSWSRRQRRCGCCGKG
;
A
#
# COMPACT_ATOMS: atom_id res chain seq x y z
N MET A 1 3.47 -20.87 -20.40
CA MET A 1 3.26 -21.55 -19.10
C MET A 1 1.83 -21.39 -18.58
N LEU A 2 1.32 -20.17 -18.35
CA LEU A 2 -0.08 -19.88 -17.98
C LEU A 2 -1.14 -20.56 -18.89
N ARG A 3 -0.95 -20.52 -20.22
CA ARG A 3 -1.87 -21.17 -21.18
C ARG A 3 -1.92 -22.70 -21.06
N ALA A 4 -0.80 -23.34 -20.69
CA ALA A 4 -0.73 -24.80 -20.52
C ALA A 4 -1.37 -25.24 -19.20
N LEU A 5 -1.23 -24.42 -18.15
CA LEU A 5 -1.91 -24.61 -16.86
C LEU A 5 -3.44 -24.43 -17.01
N LYS A 6 -3.88 -23.43 -17.78
CA LYS A 6 -5.32 -23.21 -18.11
C LYS A 6 -5.96 -24.41 -18.84
N ARG A 7 -5.22 -25.09 -19.71
CA ARG A 7 -5.73 -26.30 -20.40
C ARG A 7 -5.85 -27.51 -19.48
N ARG A 8 -4.93 -27.68 -18.51
CA ARG A 8 -5.03 -28.77 -17.52
C ARG A 8 -6.14 -28.55 -16.49
N ARG A 9 -6.43 -27.29 -16.11
CA ARG A 9 -7.45 -26.93 -15.11
C ARG A 9 -8.89 -27.21 -15.57
N ARG A 10 -9.21 -26.93 -16.84
CA ARG A 10 -10.56 -27.13 -17.41
C ARG A 10 -11.04 -28.58 -17.42
N GLY A 11 -10.15 -29.56 -17.21
CA GLY A 11 -10.52 -30.98 -17.18
C GLY A 11 -11.02 -31.50 -15.83
N HIS A 12 -10.89 -30.75 -14.73
CA HIS A 12 -11.26 -31.20 -13.38
C HIS A 12 -11.97 -30.07 -12.62
N ALA A 13 -13.27 -29.90 -12.86
CA ALA A 13 -14.11 -28.98 -12.09
C ALA A 13 -14.34 -29.55 -10.68
N ILE A 14 -13.42 -29.26 -9.77
CA ILE A 14 -13.53 -29.51 -8.33
C ILE A 14 -13.75 -28.14 -7.69
N ALA A 15 -14.63 -28.03 -6.69
CA ALA A 15 -15.05 -26.78 -6.02
C ALA A 15 -13.91 -25.85 -5.51
N GLY A 16 -12.66 -26.32 -5.44
CA GLY A 16 -11.48 -25.48 -5.19
C GLY A 16 -11.02 -24.64 -6.40
N ASN A 17 -11.56 -24.88 -7.60
CA ASN A 17 -11.18 -24.15 -8.81
C ASN A 17 -11.74 -22.72 -8.83
N ASP A 18 -12.95 -22.51 -8.32
CA ASP A 18 -13.63 -21.20 -8.41
C ASP A 18 -12.97 -20.14 -7.52
N TYR A 19 -12.57 -20.53 -6.31
CA TYR A 19 -11.77 -19.68 -5.43
C TYR A 19 -10.41 -19.34 -6.06
N LEU A 20 -9.72 -20.34 -6.63
CA LEU A 20 -8.43 -20.12 -7.28
C LEU A 20 -8.54 -19.25 -8.54
N ASP A 21 -9.64 -19.36 -9.29
CA ASP A 21 -9.90 -18.55 -10.46
C ASP A 21 -10.26 -17.11 -10.06
N ALA A 22 -11.05 -16.92 -8.99
CA ALA A 22 -11.32 -15.60 -8.42
C ALA A 22 -10.03 -14.94 -7.92
N MET A 23 -9.19 -15.67 -7.17
CA MET A 23 -7.89 -15.17 -6.70
C MET A 23 -6.91 -14.92 -7.85
N GLU A 24 -6.92 -15.70 -8.93
CA GLU A 24 -6.15 -15.40 -10.15
C GLU A 24 -6.57 -14.05 -10.75
N GLY A 25 -7.88 -13.78 -10.81
CA GLY A 25 -8.40 -12.49 -11.26
C GLY A 25 -7.97 -11.34 -10.34
N ILE A 26 -8.08 -11.51 -9.03
CA ILE A 26 -7.61 -10.52 -8.05
C ILE A 26 -6.12 -10.22 -8.23
N VAL A 27 -5.29 -11.26 -8.38
CA VAL A 27 -3.85 -11.11 -8.66
C VAL A 27 -3.62 -10.33 -9.96
N ALA A 28 -4.38 -10.63 -11.02
CA ALA A 28 -4.26 -9.92 -12.28
C ALA A 28 -4.61 -8.43 -12.15
N ALA A 29 -5.66 -8.11 -11.37
CA ALA A 29 -6.02 -6.73 -11.06
C ALA A 29 -4.91 -6.02 -10.25
N TRP A 30 -4.30 -6.69 -9.27
CA TRP A 30 -3.15 -6.17 -8.53
C TRP A 30 -1.95 -5.89 -9.43
N CYS A 31 -1.64 -6.77 -10.38
CA CYS A 31 -0.58 -6.54 -11.35
C CYS A 31 -0.86 -5.32 -12.22
N ALA A 32 -2.08 -5.18 -12.75
CA ALA A 32 -2.47 -4.00 -13.53
C ALA A 32 -2.36 -2.72 -12.71
N TYR A 33 -2.78 -2.75 -11.44
CA TYR A 33 -2.63 -1.60 -10.53
C TYR A 33 -1.16 -1.23 -10.27
N ASP A 34 -0.28 -2.21 -10.06
CA ASP A 34 1.17 -1.98 -9.89
C ASP A 34 1.81 -1.37 -11.15
N GLU A 35 1.37 -1.81 -12.32
CA GLU A 35 1.75 -1.26 -13.64
C GLU A 35 1.12 0.11 -13.94
N ARG A 36 0.31 0.66 -13.01
CA ARG A 36 -0.44 1.92 -13.13
C ARG A 36 -1.55 1.91 -14.18
N ASP A 37 -2.00 0.74 -14.60
CA ASP A 37 -3.21 0.57 -15.42
C ASP A 37 -4.45 0.51 -14.51
N LEU A 38 -4.87 1.68 -14.01
CA LEU A 38 -6.07 1.80 -13.17
C LEU A 38 -7.36 1.36 -13.90
N PRO A 39 -7.60 1.76 -15.17
CA PRO A 39 -8.77 1.28 -15.91
C PRO A 39 -8.79 -0.24 -16.09
N GLY A 40 -7.64 -0.86 -16.42
CA GLY A 40 -7.53 -2.30 -16.55
C GLY A 40 -7.75 -3.04 -15.23
N ALA A 41 -7.17 -2.55 -14.13
CA ALA A 41 -7.39 -3.12 -12.81
C ALA A 41 -8.88 -3.07 -12.41
N LEU A 42 -9.54 -1.93 -12.63
CA LEU A 42 -10.97 -1.76 -12.34
C LEU A 42 -11.85 -2.67 -13.22
N ALA A 43 -11.53 -2.81 -14.51
CA ALA A 43 -12.26 -3.68 -15.42
C ALA A 43 -12.19 -5.15 -14.97
N VAL A 44 -11.03 -5.61 -14.50
CA VAL A 44 -10.87 -6.97 -13.96
C VAL A 44 -11.71 -7.15 -12.68
N LEU A 45 -11.70 -6.17 -11.77
CA LEU A 45 -12.51 -6.23 -10.55
C LEU A 45 -14.03 -6.24 -10.86
N GLN A 46 -14.47 -5.43 -11.82
CA GLN A 46 -15.86 -5.40 -12.27
C GLN A 46 -16.27 -6.75 -12.87
N ALA A 47 -15.42 -7.34 -13.71
CA ALA A 47 -15.67 -8.65 -14.29
C ALA A 47 -15.79 -9.75 -13.21
N LEU A 48 -14.98 -9.70 -12.15
CA LEU A 48 -15.12 -10.63 -11.01
C LEU A 48 -16.43 -10.46 -10.26
N ALA A 49 -16.88 -9.21 -10.06
CA ALA A 49 -18.13 -8.92 -9.35
C ALA A 49 -19.40 -9.23 -10.16
N GLN A 50 -19.30 -9.32 -11.49
CA GLN A 50 -20.43 -9.54 -12.39
C GLN A 50 -20.58 -10.99 -12.86
N ASN A 51 -19.48 -11.73 -12.98
CA ASN A 51 -19.50 -13.07 -13.56
C ASN A 51 -19.54 -14.17 -12.51
N GLN A 52 -20.43 -15.15 -12.69
CA GLN A 52 -20.47 -16.35 -11.84
C GLN A 52 -19.36 -17.34 -12.24
N PRO A 53 -18.79 -18.09 -11.28
CA PRO A 53 -19.11 -18.11 -9.84
C PRO A 53 -18.40 -17.03 -9.00
N SER A 54 -17.49 -16.26 -9.60
CA SER A 54 -16.67 -15.25 -8.91
C SER A 54 -17.50 -14.19 -8.18
N ALA A 55 -18.64 -13.77 -8.74
CA ALA A 55 -19.55 -12.80 -8.13
C ALA A 55 -20.03 -13.27 -6.75
N THR A 56 -20.37 -14.55 -6.61
CA THR A 56 -20.77 -15.14 -5.32
C THR A 56 -19.62 -15.12 -4.31
N LEU A 57 -18.39 -15.38 -4.77
CA LEU A 57 -17.20 -15.34 -3.90
C LEU A 57 -16.85 -13.93 -3.45
N VAL A 58 -16.98 -12.92 -4.33
CA VAL A 58 -16.81 -11.51 -3.96
C VAL A 58 -17.82 -11.10 -2.88
N GLN A 59 -19.05 -11.63 -2.93
CA GLN A 59 -20.08 -11.32 -1.93
C GLN A 59 -19.90 -12.10 -0.62
N ALA A 60 -19.58 -13.40 -0.70
CA ALA A 60 -19.70 -14.31 0.45
C ALA A 60 -18.36 -14.75 1.06
N HIS A 61 -17.27 -14.81 0.30
CA HIS A 61 -15.99 -15.34 0.80
C HIS A 61 -15.13 -14.22 1.41
N PRO A 62 -14.88 -14.20 2.73
CA PRO A 62 -14.26 -13.05 3.41
C PRO A 62 -12.91 -12.63 2.82
N HIS A 63 -12.03 -13.58 2.51
CA HIS A 63 -10.72 -13.25 1.92
C HIS A 63 -10.81 -12.65 0.51
N VAL A 64 -11.69 -13.18 -0.36
CA VAL A 64 -11.89 -12.64 -1.71
C VAL A 64 -12.52 -11.24 -1.63
N ARG A 65 -13.49 -11.07 -0.73
CA ARG A 65 -14.15 -9.79 -0.48
C ARG A 65 -13.17 -8.74 0.05
N PHE A 66 -12.29 -9.13 0.99
CA PHE A 66 -11.20 -8.28 1.48
C PHE A 66 -10.30 -7.80 0.33
N GLU A 67 -9.76 -8.71 -0.47
CA GLU A 67 -8.84 -8.36 -1.54
C GLU A 67 -9.51 -7.47 -2.59
N TRP A 68 -10.76 -7.80 -2.96
CA TRP A 68 -11.54 -7.01 -3.92
C TRP A 68 -11.76 -5.58 -3.44
N HIS A 69 -12.25 -5.42 -2.20
CA HIS A 69 -12.53 -4.09 -1.65
C HIS A 69 -11.26 -3.30 -1.36
N ASN A 70 -10.21 -3.94 -0.86
CA ASN A 70 -8.93 -3.27 -0.59
C ASN A 70 -8.33 -2.71 -1.90
N LEU A 71 -8.34 -3.48 -2.98
CA LEU A 71 -7.86 -3.00 -4.28
C LEU A 71 -8.78 -1.95 -4.89
N ALA A 72 -10.10 -2.14 -4.82
CA ALA A 72 -11.07 -1.15 -5.28
C ALA A 72 -10.85 0.21 -4.58
N ALA A 73 -10.66 0.21 -3.26
CA ALA A 73 -10.36 1.40 -2.49
C ALA A 73 -9.06 2.10 -2.94
N LEU A 74 -8.00 1.33 -3.21
CA LEU A 74 -6.72 1.87 -3.70
C LEU A 74 -6.84 2.48 -5.10
N ILE A 75 -7.65 1.88 -5.98
CA ILE A 75 -7.96 2.43 -7.30
C ILE A 75 -8.72 3.74 -7.15
N GLN A 76 -9.79 3.78 -6.34
CA GLN A 76 -10.58 5.01 -6.15
C GLN A 76 -9.76 6.12 -5.50
N ARG A 77 -8.91 5.79 -4.52
CA ARG A 77 -7.93 6.73 -3.96
C ARG A 77 -7.04 7.33 -5.05
N SER A 78 -6.53 6.50 -5.95
CA SER A 78 -5.64 6.96 -7.02
C SER A 78 -6.37 7.86 -8.02
N ASN A 79 -7.61 7.51 -8.38
CA ASN A 79 -8.47 8.34 -9.22
C ASN A 79 -8.84 9.67 -8.54
N ALA A 80 -9.15 9.66 -7.24
CA ALA A 80 -9.46 10.86 -6.47
C ALA A 80 -8.29 11.85 -6.50
N LEU A 81 -7.07 11.37 -6.27
CA LEU A 81 -5.85 12.18 -6.31
C LEU A 81 -5.55 12.72 -7.71
N ALA A 82 -5.85 11.95 -8.77
CA ALA A 82 -5.71 12.42 -10.15
C ALA A 82 -6.76 13.47 -10.53
N ALA A 83 -7.98 13.38 -9.98
CA ALA A 83 -9.06 14.31 -10.23
C ALA A 83 -8.92 15.62 -9.45
N ALA A 84 -8.31 15.59 -8.25
CA ALA A 84 -8.24 16.73 -7.33
C ALA A 84 -7.77 18.07 -7.94
N PRO A 85 -6.78 18.12 -8.85
CA PRO A 85 -6.33 19.39 -9.44
C PRO A 85 -7.32 20.01 -10.43
N HIS A 86 -8.33 19.25 -10.89
CA HIS A 86 -9.18 19.63 -12.02
C HIS A 86 -10.67 19.60 -11.70
N ASP A 87 -11.10 18.73 -10.78
CA ASP A 87 -12.50 18.53 -10.43
C ASP A 87 -12.61 18.08 -8.97
N ALA A 88 -12.85 19.05 -8.09
CA ALA A 88 -12.99 18.83 -6.65
C ALA A 88 -14.21 17.97 -6.30
N ALA A 89 -15.31 18.08 -7.05
CA ALA A 89 -16.53 17.32 -6.79
C ALA A 89 -16.32 15.84 -7.11
N THR A 90 -15.73 15.54 -8.28
CA THR A 90 -15.36 14.17 -8.65
C THR A 90 -14.33 13.59 -7.70
N ALA A 91 -13.31 14.37 -7.32
CA ALA A 91 -12.31 13.94 -6.34
C ALA A 91 -12.93 13.55 -4.99
N GLY A 92 -13.88 14.36 -4.49
CA GLY A 92 -14.60 14.09 -3.25
C GLY A 92 -15.45 12.81 -3.33
N ALA A 93 -16.19 12.62 -4.41
CA ALA A 93 -17.00 11.41 -4.62
C ALA A 93 -16.13 10.14 -4.69
N LEU A 94 -14.98 10.21 -5.35
CA LEU A 94 -14.03 9.09 -5.44
C LEU A 94 -13.37 8.80 -4.08
N ALA A 95 -13.06 9.83 -3.29
CA ALA A 95 -12.55 9.67 -1.93
C ALA A 95 -13.58 8.99 -1.01
N GLU A 96 -14.85 9.34 -1.13
CA GLU A 96 -15.95 8.71 -0.38
C GLU A 96 -16.15 7.23 -0.78
N GLN A 97 -16.05 6.92 -2.07
CA GLN A 97 -16.05 5.53 -2.55
C GLN A 97 -14.85 4.75 -2.03
N ALA A 98 -13.67 5.36 -1.99
CA ALA A 98 -12.47 4.74 -1.43
C ALA A 98 -12.65 4.42 0.06
N ALA A 99 -13.17 5.38 0.84
CA ALA A 99 -13.46 5.18 2.26
C ALA A 99 -14.46 4.03 2.49
N THR A 100 -15.56 4.02 1.73
CA THR A 100 -16.58 2.96 1.79
C THR A 100 -15.98 1.58 1.52
N HIS A 101 -15.13 1.46 0.49
CA HIS A 101 -14.47 0.19 0.21
C HIS A 101 -13.44 -0.18 1.26
N PHE A 102 -12.71 0.77 1.84
CA PHE A 102 -11.81 0.45 2.95
C PHE A 102 -12.55 -0.08 4.18
N ASP A 103 -13.72 0.48 4.52
CA ASP A 103 -14.56 -0.02 5.61
C ASP A 103 -15.02 -1.46 5.35
N GLN A 104 -15.46 -1.75 4.12
CA GLN A 104 -15.84 -3.10 3.70
C GLN A 104 -14.65 -4.07 3.72
N ALA A 105 -13.47 -3.63 3.30
CA ALA A 105 -12.25 -4.41 3.36
C ALA A 105 -11.84 -4.70 4.81
N LEU A 106 -11.93 -3.71 5.71
CA LEU A 106 -11.62 -3.89 7.12
C LEU A 106 -12.57 -4.89 7.81
N ALA A 107 -13.87 -4.79 7.54
CA ALA A 107 -14.85 -5.76 8.02
C ALA A 107 -14.53 -7.18 7.52
N ALA A 108 -14.31 -7.33 6.21
CA ALA A 108 -13.95 -8.61 5.61
C ALA A 108 -12.60 -9.16 6.13
N ALA A 109 -11.64 -8.29 6.44
CA ALA A 109 -10.35 -8.68 7.00
C ALA A 109 -10.53 -9.35 8.37
N PHE A 110 -11.34 -8.77 9.25
CA PHE A 110 -11.65 -9.35 10.57
C PHE A 110 -12.40 -10.69 10.46
N GLU A 111 -13.20 -10.88 9.42
CA GLU A 111 -13.87 -12.16 9.15
C GLU A 111 -12.93 -13.23 8.53
N SER A 112 -11.82 -12.82 7.90
CA SER A 112 -11.08 -13.68 6.98
C SER A 112 -10.12 -14.71 7.59
N ASN A 113 -9.88 -14.70 8.90
CA ASN A 113 -8.81 -15.48 9.55
C ASN A 113 -7.41 -15.29 8.93
N VAL A 114 -7.23 -14.32 8.02
CA VAL A 114 -5.95 -13.94 7.44
C VAL A 114 -5.29 -12.93 8.37
N SER A 115 -4.22 -13.34 9.04
CA SER A 115 -3.66 -12.63 10.18
C SER A 115 -3.09 -11.25 9.85
N ASP A 116 -2.70 -10.99 8.60
CA ASP A 116 -2.11 -9.72 8.15
C ASP A 116 -3.09 -8.82 7.36
N ALA A 117 -4.28 -9.30 7.02
CA ALA A 117 -5.25 -8.56 6.22
C ALA A 117 -5.68 -7.25 6.90
N ALA A 118 -6.01 -7.31 8.19
CA ALA A 118 -6.43 -6.15 8.98
C ALA A 118 -5.26 -5.14 9.15
N GLN A 119 -4.03 -5.65 9.29
CA GLN A 119 -2.83 -4.82 9.31
C GLN A 119 -2.68 -4.04 7.99
N HIS A 120 -2.83 -4.70 6.85
CA HIS A 120 -2.64 -4.09 5.53
C HIS A 120 -3.67 -3.00 5.23
N VAL A 121 -4.96 -3.28 5.46
CA VAL A 121 -6.02 -2.29 5.19
C VAL A 121 -5.94 -1.10 6.15
N ALA A 122 -5.60 -1.31 7.42
CA ALA A 122 -5.39 -0.21 8.37
C ALA A 122 -4.29 0.76 7.89
N ALA A 123 -3.16 0.23 7.38
CA ALA A 123 -2.11 1.05 6.80
C ALA A 123 -2.58 1.82 5.55
N ASN A 124 -3.37 1.16 4.69
CA ASN A 124 -3.90 1.77 3.48
C ASN A 124 -4.92 2.88 3.77
N ILE A 125 -5.78 2.69 4.79
CA ILE A 125 -6.69 3.73 5.29
C ILE A 125 -5.90 4.94 5.73
N GLY A 126 -4.92 4.74 6.64
CA GLY A 126 -4.13 5.86 7.15
C GLY A 126 -3.42 6.64 6.04
N MET A 127 -2.83 5.93 5.06
CA MET A 127 -2.20 6.57 3.92
C MET A 127 -3.20 7.31 3.02
N ALA A 128 -4.40 6.77 2.79
CA ALA A 128 -5.43 7.42 1.97
C ALA A 128 -5.93 8.72 2.62
N LEU A 129 -6.24 8.67 3.90
CA LEU A 129 -6.69 9.81 4.70
C LEU A 129 -5.69 10.96 4.66
N TRP A 130 -4.40 10.68 4.92
CA TRP A 130 -3.35 11.69 4.79
C TRP A 130 -3.27 12.27 3.39
N LEU A 131 -3.28 11.43 2.34
CA LEU A 131 -3.21 11.90 0.95
C LEU A 131 -4.41 12.78 0.55
N PHE A 132 -5.61 12.46 1.02
CA PHE A 132 -6.79 13.29 0.78
C PHE A 132 -6.68 14.65 1.48
N GLY A 133 -6.20 14.68 2.72
CA GLY A 133 -5.90 15.92 3.44
C GLY A 133 -4.86 16.77 2.72
N GLU A 134 -3.73 16.19 2.33
CA GLU A 134 -2.66 16.88 1.60
C GLU A 134 -3.11 17.42 0.23
N ALA A 135 -4.01 16.70 -0.45
CA ALA A 135 -4.58 17.12 -1.73
C ALA A 135 -5.77 18.09 -1.57
N GLY A 136 -6.18 18.42 -0.34
CA GLY A 136 -7.35 19.27 -0.09
C GLY A 136 -8.68 18.67 -0.55
N ILE A 137 -8.78 17.34 -0.65
CA ILE A 137 -9.99 16.65 -1.11
C ILE A 137 -11.02 16.61 0.03
N GLY A 138 -12.11 17.33 -0.15
CA GLY A 138 -13.26 17.25 0.75
C GLY A 138 -14.10 16.00 0.50
N TRP A 139 -14.44 15.27 1.57
CA TRP A 139 -15.38 14.15 1.57
C TRP A 139 -16.16 14.13 2.88
N SER A 140 -17.27 13.39 2.95
CA SER A 140 -18.24 13.45 4.05
C SER A 140 -17.66 13.19 5.45
N GLY A 141 -16.60 12.37 5.53
CA GLY A 141 -15.89 12.06 6.78
C GLY A 141 -14.55 12.78 6.95
N ALA A 142 -14.25 13.81 6.16
CA ALA A 142 -13.01 14.57 6.25
C ALA A 142 -12.93 15.42 7.53
N LEU A 143 -11.77 15.43 8.18
CA LEU A 143 -11.44 16.37 9.25
C LEU A 143 -10.61 17.53 8.68
N ARG A 144 -11.09 18.76 8.86
CA ARG A 144 -10.40 19.97 8.35
C ARG A 144 -8.95 20.08 8.82
N ASP A 145 -8.64 19.68 10.07
CA ASP A 145 -7.32 19.83 10.68
C ASP A 145 -6.83 18.56 11.41
N GLY A 146 -7.30 17.37 10.99
CA GLY A 146 -7.06 16.11 11.74
C GLY A 146 -6.64 14.89 10.92
N GLU A 147 -6.53 15.01 9.59
CA GLU A 147 -6.24 13.84 8.74
C GLU A 147 -4.83 13.27 8.98
N ALA A 148 -3.84 14.11 9.29
CA ALA A 148 -2.50 13.64 9.64
C ALA A 148 -2.48 12.85 10.96
N GLU A 149 -3.21 13.31 11.98
CA GLU A 149 -3.34 12.60 13.25
C GLU A 149 -4.07 11.26 13.05
N ARG A 150 -5.22 11.27 12.38
CA ARG A 150 -5.97 10.04 12.04
C ARG A 150 -5.11 9.06 11.26
N ALA A 151 -4.34 9.54 10.28
CA ALA A 151 -3.43 8.71 9.52
C ALA A 151 -2.38 8.03 10.39
N ILE A 152 -1.78 8.76 11.33
CA ILE A 152 -0.82 8.22 12.29
C ILE A 152 -1.48 7.17 13.18
N GLN A 153 -2.71 7.42 13.65
CA GLN A 153 -3.47 6.46 14.47
C GLN A 153 -3.79 5.17 13.71
N TRP A 154 -4.21 5.26 12.44
CA TRP A 154 -4.46 4.10 11.59
C TRP A 154 -3.19 3.30 11.28
N ILE A 155 -2.06 3.97 11.05
CA ILE A 155 -0.76 3.30 10.88
C ILE A 155 -0.30 2.69 12.21
N GLY A 156 -0.58 3.33 13.34
CA GLY A 156 -0.32 2.79 14.67
C GLY A 156 -1.13 1.53 14.94
N LEU A 157 -2.42 1.53 14.58
CA LEU A 157 -3.28 0.36 14.64
C LEU A 157 -2.73 -0.77 13.76
N SER A 158 -2.28 -0.46 12.54
CA SER A 158 -1.64 -1.43 11.65
C SER A 158 -0.43 -2.10 12.33
N GLU A 159 0.46 -1.32 12.93
CA GLU A 159 1.62 -1.88 13.65
C GLU A 159 1.21 -2.69 14.88
N TRP A 160 0.20 -2.23 15.63
CA TRP A 160 -0.32 -2.95 16.79
C TRP A 160 -0.92 -4.32 16.39
N LEU A 161 -1.71 -4.36 15.32
CA LEU A 161 -2.26 -5.59 14.74
C LEU A 161 -1.15 -6.54 14.30
N GLY A 162 -0.13 -6.02 13.62
CA GLY A 162 1.03 -6.82 13.18
C GLY A 162 1.79 -7.46 14.35
N ARG A 163 2.00 -6.70 15.43
CA ARG A 163 2.62 -7.25 16.66
C ARG A 163 1.75 -8.31 17.32
N GLY A 164 0.42 -8.08 17.38
CA GLY A 164 -0.54 -9.07 17.88
C GLY A 164 -0.52 -10.38 17.08
N ALA A 165 -0.28 -10.31 15.78
CA ALA A 165 -0.11 -11.47 14.90
C ALA A 165 1.29 -12.15 14.99
N GLY A 166 2.18 -11.65 15.86
CA GLY A 166 3.51 -12.24 16.09
C GLY A 166 4.65 -11.67 15.24
N ASN A 167 4.42 -10.56 14.51
CA ASN A 167 5.49 -9.91 13.74
C ASN A 167 6.55 -9.32 14.69
N ARG A 168 7.81 -9.76 14.52
CA ARG A 168 8.94 -9.32 15.35
C ARG A 168 9.53 -7.98 14.94
N HIS A 169 9.22 -7.53 13.73
CA HIS A 169 9.76 -6.30 13.15
C HIS A 169 8.63 -5.40 12.67
N PRO A 170 8.78 -4.08 12.80
CA PRO A 170 7.84 -3.12 12.22
C PRO A 170 7.72 -3.28 10.71
N SER A 171 6.57 -2.91 10.14
CA SER A 171 6.40 -2.91 8.69
C SER A 171 7.29 -1.85 8.05
N ALA A 172 8.09 -2.26 7.06
CA ALA A 172 8.88 -1.33 6.25
C ALA A 172 7.99 -0.31 5.52
N TRP A 173 6.78 -0.70 5.12
CA TRP A 173 5.83 0.19 4.47
C TRP A 173 5.27 1.25 5.42
N ASN A 174 4.92 0.85 6.65
CA ASN A 174 4.45 1.79 7.66
C ASN A 174 5.55 2.78 8.05
N ALA A 175 6.81 2.34 8.13
CA ALA A 175 7.93 3.25 8.30
C ALA A 175 8.02 4.28 7.16
N ILE A 176 7.83 3.86 5.90
CA ILE A 176 7.81 4.78 4.75
C ILE A 176 6.62 5.75 4.83
N TYR A 177 5.43 5.28 5.19
CA TYR A 177 4.25 6.12 5.34
C TYR A 177 4.43 7.16 6.45
N LEU A 178 4.92 6.75 7.61
CA LEU A 178 5.22 7.66 8.71
C LEU A 178 6.31 8.65 8.35
N MET A 179 7.35 8.25 7.62
CA MET A 179 8.35 9.20 7.14
C MET A 179 7.75 10.24 6.21
N ARG A 180 6.79 9.87 5.36
CA ARG A 180 6.07 10.82 4.48
C ARG A 180 5.20 11.78 5.29
N ILE A 181 4.41 11.26 6.21
CA ILE A 181 3.53 12.05 7.08
C ILE A 181 4.35 12.96 7.99
N ALA A 182 5.41 12.46 8.61
CA ALA A 182 6.28 13.21 9.50
C ALA A 182 7.04 14.31 8.75
N ARG A 183 7.36 14.10 7.47
CA ARG A 183 7.89 15.17 6.62
C ARG A 183 6.85 16.28 6.38
N GLY A 184 5.56 15.98 6.52
CA GLY A 184 4.44 16.83 6.14
C GLY A 184 4.42 17.14 4.64
N ALA A 185 3.79 18.26 4.28
CA ALA A 185 3.85 18.92 2.96
C ALA A 185 5.25 19.48 2.63
N CYS A 186 6.29 18.70 2.90
CA CYS A 186 7.66 19.00 2.53
C CYS A 186 7.70 19.25 1.02
N HIS A 187 8.24 20.41 0.66
CA HIS A 187 7.92 21.16 -0.55
C HIS A 187 7.64 20.26 -1.77
N THR A 188 6.49 20.49 -2.40
CA THR A 188 6.13 19.89 -3.69
C THR A 188 7.04 20.35 -4.82
N ALA A 189 7.87 21.38 -4.56
CA ALA A 189 8.92 21.82 -5.44
C ALA A 189 9.92 20.67 -5.70
N PRO A 190 10.14 20.28 -6.96
CA PRO A 190 10.99 19.13 -7.28
C PRO A 190 12.45 19.21 -6.82
N ARG A 191 12.93 20.41 -6.52
CA ARG A 191 14.29 20.69 -6.03
C ARG A 191 14.24 21.88 -5.07
N PRO A 192 13.93 21.67 -3.78
CA PRO A 192 14.02 22.75 -2.81
C PRO A 192 15.47 23.23 -2.71
N THR A 193 15.65 24.51 -2.43
CA THR A 193 16.95 25.06 -2.04
C THR A 193 17.40 24.45 -0.71
N LEU A 194 18.70 24.55 -0.40
CA LEU A 194 19.22 24.07 0.89
C LEU A 194 18.54 24.79 2.06
N ALA A 195 18.28 26.09 1.94
CA ALA A 195 17.60 26.89 2.95
C ALA A 195 16.15 26.41 3.18
N GLU A 196 15.42 26.13 2.11
CA GLU A 196 14.06 25.56 2.16
C GLU A 196 14.04 24.17 2.81
N PHE A 197 15.00 23.31 2.44
CA PHE A 197 15.14 22.00 3.06
C PHE A 197 15.46 22.10 4.56
N GLN A 198 16.37 23.00 4.95
CA GLN A 198 16.74 23.24 6.35
C GLN A 198 15.62 23.89 7.17
N ALA A 199 14.75 24.68 6.54
CA ALA A 199 13.58 25.27 7.18
C ALA A 199 12.45 24.24 7.42
N THR A 200 12.55 23.03 6.86
CA THR A 200 11.55 21.98 7.11
C THR A 200 11.65 21.53 8.57
N ALA A 201 10.52 21.58 9.29
CA ALA A 201 10.39 21.10 10.66
C ALA A 201 9.56 19.80 10.68
N PRO A 202 10.17 18.62 10.44
CA PRO A 202 9.43 17.37 10.46
C PRO A 202 8.93 17.03 11.87
N ILE A 203 7.82 16.30 11.93
CA ILE A 203 7.24 15.80 13.19
C ILE A 203 8.28 14.90 13.87
N GLY A 204 8.69 15.28 15.08
CA GLY A 204 9.60 14.48 15.89
C GLY A 204 8.95 13.19 16.39
N VAL A 205 9.76 12.17 16.69
CA VAL A 205 9.27 10.85 17.16
C VAL A 205 8.38 10.97 18.41
N ALA A 206 8.71 11.89 19.33
CA ALA A 206 7.89 12.11 20.53
C ALA A 206 6.50 12.64 20.19
N ALA A 207 6.40 13.62 19.28
CA ALA A 207 5.13 14.16 18.82
C ALA A 207 4.34 13.12 18.02
N LEU A 208 5.00 12.32 17.17
CA LEU A 208 4.38 11.22 16.45
C LEU A 208 3.75 10.20 17.41
N ARG A 209 4.44 9.86 18.51
CA ARG A 209 3.90 8.98 19.56
C ARG A 209 2.71 9.60 20.30
N GLN A 210 2.72 10.91 20.53
CA GLN A 210 1.56 11.59 21.13
C GLN A 210 0.35 11.52 20.20
N LEU A 211 0.53 11.80 18.91
CA LEU A 211 -0.53 11.71 17.89
C LEU A 211 -1.07 10.29 17.69
N ALA A 212 -0.21 9.27 17.88
CA ALA A 212 -0.59 7.86 17.82
C ALA A 212 -1.59 7.44 18.93
N GLY A 213 -1.67 8.20 20.02
CA GLY A 213 -2.55 7.93 21.16
C GLY A 213 -2.39 6.50 21.68
N PRO A 214 -3.45 5.67 21.69
CA PRO A 214 -3.44 4.32 22.26
C PRO A 214 -2.46 3.37 21.54
N PHE A 215 -2.01 3.72 20.34
CA PHE A 215 -1.08 2.90 19.55
C PHE A 215 0.38 3.37 19.66
N ALA A 216 0.71 4.29 20.59
CA ALA A 216 2.04 4.85 20.74
C ALA A 216 3.15 3.80 20.96
N ASP A 217 2.82 2.69 21.60
CA ASP A 217 3.76 1.60 21.86
C ASP A 217 4.13 0.83 20.60
N ALA A 218 3.30 0.89 19.56
CA ALA A 218 3.59 0.31 18.26
C ALA A 218 4.82 0.99 17.61
N PHE A 219 5.13 2.22 18.00
CA PHE A 219 6.28 3.01 17.53
C PHE A 219 7.48 2.98 18.48
N THR A 220 7.45 2.14 19.51
CA THR A 220 8.64 1.89 20.32
C THR A 220 9.62 1.01 19.55
N GLY A 221 10.89 1.45 19.50
CA GLY A 221 11.99 0.58 19.10
C GLY A 221 12.08 -0.64 20.04
N PRO A 222 12.82 -1.69 19.67
CA PRO A 222 12.92 -2.89 20.50
C PRO A 222 13.33 -2.52 21.94
N PRO A 223 12.74 -3.17 22.97
CA PRO A 223 13.08 -2.89 24.36
C PRO A 223 14.59 -3.07 24.56
N GLY A 224 15.26 -2.01 25.05
CA GLY A 224 16.70 -2.03 25.36
C GLY A 224 17.55 -0.88 24.80
N ARG A 225 17.00 0.05 24.00
CA ARG A 225 17.75 1.28 23.60
C ARG A 225 17.44 2.44 24.54
N THR A 226 18.15 2.50 25.65
CA THR A 226 18.26 3.73 26.45
C THR A 226 19.11 4.77 25.71
N ALA A 227 18.76 6.04 25.90
CA ALA A 227 19.47 7.19 25.34
C ALA A 227 20.94 7.20 25.80
N GLY A 228 21.85 6.68 24.98
CA GLY A 228 23.27 6.65 25.31
C GLY A 228 24.13 5.75 24.42
N THR A 229 23.57 4.76 23.74
CA THR A 229 24.35 3.90 22.84
C THR A 229 24.30 4.41 21.40
N ARG A 230 25.36 5.14 21.01
CA ARG A 230 25.62 5.54 19.62
C ARG A 230 25.74 4.27 18.78
N SER A 231 24.75 3.99 17.93
CA SER A 231 24.88 2.92 16.95
C SER A 231 25.86 3.34 15.85
N PRO A 232 26.77 2.45 15.39
CA PRO A 232 27.60 2.75 14.23
C PRO A 232 26.70 2.89 12.98
N PRO A 233 27.10 3.69 11.98
CA PRO A 233 26.30 3.92 10.78
C PRO A 233 26.18 2.59 10.01
N GLY A 234 24.94 2.09 9.85
CA GLY A 234 24.67 0.90 9.03
C GLY A 234 23.72 -0.17 9.62
N ALA A 235 23.04 0.08 10.74
CA ALA A 235 22.16 -0.91 11.38
C ALA A 235 20.73 -1.00 10.78
N TRP A 236 20.57 -0.76 9.48
CA TRP A 236 19.39 -1.14 8.69
C TRP A 236 19.83 -2.16 7.65
N ARG A 237 20.17 -3.38 8.09
CA ARG A 237 20.43 -4.49 7.16
C ARG A 237 19.13 -5.18 6.83
N ASN A 238 18.76 -5.10 5.56
CA ASN A 238 17.62 -5.76 4.94
C ASN A 238 17.62 -7.26 5.22
N HIS A 239 16.70 -7.70 6.08
CA HIS A 239 16.28 -9.10 6.16
C HIS A 239 14.75 -9.15 6.19
N SER A 240 14.14 -8.93 5.03
CA SER A 240 12.74 -9.27 4.78
C SER A 240 12.69 -10.55 3.94
N ALA A 241 12.85 -11.69 4.61
CA ALA A 241 12.40 -12.97 4.10
C ALA A 241 11.15 -13.36 4.89
N ALA A 242 10.10 -13.73 4.15
CA ALA A 242 8.79 -14.20 4.61
C ALA A 242 7.80 -13.14 5.13
N SER A 243 7.04 -12.54 4.20
CA SER A 243 5.57 -12.68 4.18
C SER A 243 5.16 -12.81 2.72
N ALA A 244 4.47 -13.89 2.41
CA ALA A 244 4.07 -14.25 1.06
C ALA A 244 2.54 -14.08 0.95
N SER A 245 2.12 -12.91 0.48
CA SER A 245 0.91 -12.80 -0.34
C SER A 245 1.30 -12.02 -1.60
N ILE A 246 1.34 -12.77 -2.70
CA ILE A 246 1.46 -12.35 -4.10
C ILE A 246 2.62 -11.36 -4.37
N ARG A 247 3.83 -11.94 -4.42
CA ARG A 247 4.97 -11.35 -5.13
C ARG A 247 4.74 -11.48 -6.64
N CYS A 248 4.32 -10.41 -7.30
CA CYS A 248 4.67 -10.21 -8.70
C CYS A 248 5.98 -9.42 -8.76
N CYS A 249 6.86 -9.85 -9.67
CA CYS A 249 8.30 -9.63 -9.63
C CYS A 249 8.75 -8.16 -9.48
N SER A 250 9.39 -7.88 -8.35
CA SER A 250 10.18 -6.67 -8.14
C SER A 250 11.37 -6.59 -9.11
N ARG A 251 11.28 -5.70 -10.10
CA ARG A 251 12.47 -5.09 -10.75
C ARG A 251 12.28 -3.63 -11.22
N ALA A 252 11.11 -3.02 -11.05
CA ALA A 252 10.86 -1.63 -11.49
C ALA A 252 11.03 -0.56 -10.38
N ALA A 253 11.15 -0.95 -9.11
CA ALA A 253 11.17 -0.02 -7.97
C ALA A 253 12.44 0.87 -7.83
N CYS A 254 13.38 0.81 -8.77
CA CYS A 254 14.55 1.71 -8.80
C CYS A 254 14.48 2.81 -9.89
N GLY A 255 13.34 3.00 -10.57
CA GLY A 255 13.23 4.12 -11.48
C GLY A 255 11.87 4.23 -12.13
N SER A 256 10.92 4.92 -11.50
CA SER A 256 9.69 5.35 -12.17
C SER A 256 9.07 6.55 -11.46
N ASN A 257 8.69 7.54 -12.27
CA ASN A 257 8.25 8.89 -11.92
C ASN A 257 6.98 8.93 -11.05
N TRP A 258 7.02 9.75 -10.01
CA TRP A 258 5.83 10.47 -9.53
C TRP A 258 5.62 11.67 -10.48
N PRO A 259 4.38 12.05 -10.85
CA PRO A 259 4.17 13.28 -11.61
C PRO A 259 4.66 14.46 -10.77
N GLY A 260 5.68 15.18 -11.28
CA GLY A 260 6.23 16.39 -10.64
C GLY A 260 7.75 16.48 -10.45
N ILE A 261 8.57 15.46 -10.80
CA ILE A 261 10.03 15.49 -10.57
C ILE A 261 10.85 15.42 -11.88
N PRO A 262 11.72 16.40 -12.20
CA PRO A 262 12.56 16.39 -13.40
C PRO A 262 13.76 15.45 -13.25
N ARG A 263 14.05 14.70 -14.33
CA ARG A 263 15.20 13.79 -14.47
C ARG A 263 16.52 14.48 -14.11
N MET A 264 17.35 13.80 -13.33
CA MET A 264 18.78 14.13 -13.21
C MET A 264 19.56 13.47 -14.36
N PRO A 265 20.53 14.15 -14.98
CA PRO A 265 21.34 13.61 -16.08
C PRO A 265 22.29 12.51 -15.58
N GLY A 266 22.45 11.48 -16.42
CA GLY A 266 23.18 10.27 -16.07
C GLY A 266 24.69 10.40 -16.16
N SER A 267 25.38 9.80 -15.18
CA SER A 267 26.77 9.37 -15.33
C SER A 267 27.15 8.38 -14.23
N TRP A 268 26.83 7.09 -14.41
CA TRP A 268 27.62 6.02 -13.78
C TRP A 268 27.92 4.94 -14.81
N SER A 269 29.21 4.75 -15.01
CA SER A 269 29.91 4.05 -16.08
C SER A 269 29.65 2.54 -16.12
N ARG A 270 29.62 2.01 -17.34
CA ARG A 270 29.78 0.59 -17.69
C ARG A 270 30.99 -0.05 -17.00
N ARG A 271 30.81 -1.24 -16.39
CA ARG A 271 31.69 -2.42 -16.64
C ARG A 271 31.09 -3.74 -16.13
N GLN A 272 31.05 -4.70 -17.06
CA GLN A 272 31.13 -6.17 -16.94
C GLN A 272 30.03 -6.89 -16.12
N ARG A 273 29.01 -7.52 -16.72
CA ARG A 273 29.01 -8.79 -17.51
C ARG A 273 29.94 -9.88 -16.97
N ARG A 274 29.34 -10.92 -16.37
CA ARG A 274 29.59 -12.36 -16.63
C ARG A 274 28.61 -13.21 -15.79
N CYS A 275 27.52 -13.68 -16.42
CA CYS A 275 26.94 -14.98 -16.09
C CYS A 275 26.83 -15.71 -17.43
N GLY A 276 27.60 -16.78 -17.56
CA GLY A 276 27.74 -17.57 -18.77
C GLY A 276 26.67 -18.66 -18.90
N CYS A 277 26.61 -19.17 -20.13
CA CYS A 277 26.05 -20.46 -20.55
C CYS A 277 24.52 -20.54 -20.50
N CYS A 278 23.80 -20.31 -21.61
CA CYS A 278 23.74 -21.14 -22.83
C CYS A 278 23.71 -22.64 -22.54
N GLY A 279 22.57 -23.25 -22.86
CA GLY A 279 22.38 -24.70 -22.91
C GLY A 279 21.09 -25.07 -23.65
N LYS A 280 21.18 -25.08 -24.99
CA LYS A 280 20.60 -26.02 -25.99
C LYS A 280 19.12 -26.42 -25.87
N GLY A 281 18.29 -26.34 -26.90
CA GLY A 281 18.49 -26.00 -28.32
C GLY A 281 17.15 -25.80 -29.01
#